data_AF-A0A7X7NYZ7-F1
#
_entry.id   AF-A0A7X7NYZ7-F1
#
_cell.length_a   1.000
_cell.length_b   1.000
_cell.length_c   1.000
_cell.angle_alpha   90.00
_cell.angle_beta   90.00
_cell.angle_gamma   90.00
#
_symmetry.space_group_name_H-M   'P 1'
#
loop_
_entity.id
_entity.type
_entity.pdbx_description
1 polymer ?
#
loop_
_entity_poly.entity_id
_entity_poly.type
_entity_poly.pdbx_seq_one_letter_code
_entity_poly.pdbx_strand_id
1 'polypeptide(L)'
;MDRILYEMAELVKQKYLHINDYYNLTLEQKSILEQEDIEALGGNIGSKQVIIDQVNQIDARLRQLQSLLKEDFGMAALEGLPNHQSVKAILEVKGRIKEIISQAIKLDKENTGRLRFVFDRIGTEVENNQKTAQALKAYHHDNPRKQAVTVPVFMDHKR
;
A
#
# COMPACT_ATOMS: atom_id res chain seq x y z
N MET A 1 -37.41 -9.13 8.61
CA MET A 1 -36.73 -7.87 8.98
C MET A 1 -35.53 -8.12 9.88
N ASP A 2 -35.74 -8.67 11.09
CA ASP A 2 -34.68 -8.79 12.12
C ASP A 2 -33.45 -9.58 11.67
N ARG A 3 -33.65 -10.68 10.93
CA ARG A 3 -32.54 -11.46 10.35
C ARG A 3 -31.67 -10.62 9.40
N ILE A 4 -32.29 -9.78 8.58
CA ILE A 4 -31.59 -8.90 7.63
C ILE A 4 -30.81 -7.84 8.41
N LEU A 5 -31.44 -7.23 9.43
CA LEU A 5 -30.78 -6.24 10.28
C LEU A 5 -29.62 -6.81 11.10
N TYR A 6 -29.74 -8.06 11.57
CA TYR A 6 -28.66 -8.76 12.24
C TYR A 6 -27.48 -9.03 11.29
N GLU A 7 -27.76 -9.55 10.09
CA GLU A 7 -26.72 -9.78 9.07
C GLU A 7 -26.01 -8.47 8.68
N MET A 8 -26.76 -7.38 8.50
CA MET A 8 -26.17 -6.07 8.24
C MET A 8 -25.28 -5.58 9.39
N ALA A 9 -25.66 -5.84 10.64
CA ALA A 9 -24.85 -5.47 11.80
C ALA A 9 -23.52 -6.23 11.83
N GLU A 10 -23.53 -7.53 11.57
CA GLU A 10 -22.31 -8.34 11.49
C GLU A 10 -21.40 -7.91 10.32
N LEU A 11 -21.98 -7.65 9.15
CA LEU A 11 -21.22 -7.17 7.99
C LEU A 11 -20.57 -5.81 8.23
N VAL A 12 -21.29 -4.87 8.87
CA VAL A 12 -20.73 -3.56 9.22
C VAL A 12 -19.60 -3.70 10.24
N LYS A 13 -19.72 -4.63 11.19
CA LYS A 13 -18.65 -4.96 12.14
C LYS A 13 -17.42 -5.55 11.46
N GLN A 14 -17.61 -6.49 10.52
CA GLN A 14 -16.51 -7.05 9.71
C GLN A 14 -15.83 -5.96 8.88
N LYS A 15 -16.61 -5.09 8.22
CA LYS A 15 -16.08 -3.93 7.48
C LYS A 15 -15.24 -3.03 8.37
N TYR A 16 -15.68 -2.78 9.61
CA TYR A 16 -14.90 -2.01 10.57
C TYR A 16 -13.54 -2.63 10.87
N LEU A 17 -13.48 -3.96 11.08
CA LEU A 17 -12.21 -4.67 11.32
C LEU A 17 -11.26 -4.52 10.14
N HIS A 18 -11.73 -4.76 8.91
CA HIS A 18 -10.94 -4.59 7.70
C HIS A 18 -10.42 -3.16 7.52
N ILE A 19 -11.24 -2.16 7.82
CA ILE A 19 -10.83 -0.75 7.73
C ILE A 19 -9.79 -0.41 8.79
N ASN A 20 -9.89 -0.99 9.98
CA ASN A 20 -8.88 -0.84 11.02
C ASN A 20 -7.55 -1.50 10.60
N ASP A 21 -7.60 -2.67 9.97
CA ASP A 21 -6.41 -3.34 9.43
C ASP A 21 -5.77 -2.52 8.31
N TYR A 22 -6.58 -1.94 7.40
CA TYR A 22 -6.09 -0.99 6.39
C TYR A 22 -5.37 0.19 7.03
N TYR A 23 -5.96 0.77 8.07
CA TYR A 23 -5.37 1.88 8.80
C TYR A 23 -4.01 1.51 9.43
N ASN A 24 -3.92 0.31 10.02
CA ASN A 24 -2.66 -0.20 10.57
C ASN A 24 -1.59 -0.39 9.49
N LEU A 25 -1.95 -0.95 8.33
CA LEU A 25 -1.02 -1.06 7.20
C LEU A 25 -0.56 0.33 6.71
N THR A 26 -1.43 1.34 6.76
CA THR A 26 -1.06 2.73 6.43
C THR A 26 -0.09 3.33 7.43
N LEU A 27 -0.23 3.02 8.73
CA LEU A 27 0.75 3.41 9.74
C LEU A 27 2.09 2.70 9.53
N GLU A 28 2.07 1.40 9.24
CA GLU A 28 3.27 0.61 8.97
C GLU A 28 4.02 1.11 7.73
N GLN A 29 3.29 1.44 6.66
CA GLN A 29 3.86 1.99 5.44
C GLN A 29 4.74 3.22 5.70
N LYS A 30 4.41 4.02 6.71
CA LYS A 30 5.23 5.16 7.12
C LYS A 30 6.64 4.72 7.53
N SER A 31 6.75 3.66 8.31
CA SER A 31 8.03 3.12 8.78
C SER A 31 8.80 2.44 7.64
N ILE A 32 8.10 1.70 6.78
CA ILE A 32 8.69 1.10 5.57
C ILE A 32 9.32 2.17 4.68
N LEU A 33 8.63 3.30 4.50
CA LEU A 33 9.15 4.43 3.72
C LEU A 33 10.34 5.13 4.37
N GLU A 34 10.40 5.17 5.71
CA GLU A 34 11.55 5.72 6.45
C GLU A 34 12.79 4.82 6.36
N GLN A 35 12.58 3.51 6.18
CA GLN A 35 13.64 2.51 5.99
C GLN A 35 13.99 2.29 4.51
N GLU A 36 13.21 2.85 3.60
CA GLU A 36 13.35 2.72 2.13
C GLU A 36 13.35 1.26 1.65
N ASP A 37 12.63 0.42 2.39
CA ASP A 37 12.47 -0.99 2.05
C ASP A 37 11.42 -1.15 0.94
N ILE A 38 11.88 -1.12 -0.31
CA ILE A 38 11.03 -1.20 -1.51
C ILE A 38 10.33 -2.57 -1.62
N GLU A 39 10.94 -3.64 -1.13
CA GLU A 39 10.34 -4.97 -1.16
C GLU A 39 9.17 -5.04 -0.16
N ALA A 40 9.39 -4.61 1.08
CA ALA A 40 8.33 -4.51 2.09
C ALA A 40 7.20 -3.57 1.65
N LEU A 41 7.54 -2.48 0.95
CA LEU A 41 6.54 -1.55 0.40
C LEU A 41 5.61 -2.23 -0.61
N GLY A 42 6.16 -3.06 -1.50
CA GLY A 42 5.36 -3.84 -2.45
C GLY A 42 4.39 -4.78 -1.75
N GLY A 43 4.85 -5.50 -0.72
CA GLY A 43 4.01 -6.37 0.10
C GLY A 43 2.91 -5.62 0.86
N ASN A 44 3.24 -4.46 1.43
CA ASN A 44 2.29 -3.59 2.13
C ASN A 44 1.16 -3.11 1.20
N ILE A 45 1.51 -2.64 -0.02
CA ILE A 45 0.53 -2.22 -1.03
C ILE A 45 -0.37 -3.40 -1.45
N GLY A 46 0.21 -4.57 -1.69
CA GLY A 46 -0.55 -5.79 -2.03
C GLY A 46 -1.57 -6.15 -0.94
N SER A 47 -1.15 -6.09 0.32
CA SER A 47 -2.01 -6.40 1.47
C SER A 47 -3.16 -5.39 1.61
N LYS A 48 -2.89 -4.11 1.37
CA LYS A 48 -3.93 -3.07 1.31
C LYS A 48 -4.96 -3.34 0.21
N GLN A 49 -4.53 -3.80 -0.96
CA GLN A 49 -5.45 -4.12 -2.06
C GLN A 49 -6.39 -5.28 -1.70
N VAL A 50 -5.87 -6.34 -1.05
CA VAL A 50 -6.69 -7.46 -0.57
C VAL A 50 -7.80 -6.98 0.37
N ILE A 51 -7.46 -6.07 1.29
CA ILE A 51 -8.44 -5.49 2.22
C ILE A 51 -9.50 -4.66 1.48
N ILE A 52 -9.09 -3.85 0.49
CA ILE A 52 -10.04 -3.09 -0.36
C ILE A 52 -11.02 -4.04 -1.05
N ASP A 53 -10.54 -5.15 -1.59
CA ASP A 53 -11.38 -6.14 -2.27
C ASP A 53 -12.39 -6.80 -1.30
N GLN A 54 -11.97 -7.11 -0.07
CA GLN A 54 -12.85 -7.62 0.98
C GLN A 54 -13.93 -6.61 1.38
N VAL A 55 -13.55 -5.34 1.56
CA VAL A 55 -14.51 -4.25 1.86
C VAL A 55 -15.50 -4.07 0.72
N ASN A 56 -15.06 -4.15 -0.54
CA ASN A 56 -15.93 -4.06 -1.71
C ASN A 56 -16.97 -5.18 -1.75
N GLN A 57 -16.59 -6.41 -1.40
CA GLN A 57 -17.52 -7.53 -1.30
C GLN A 57 -18.57 -7.30 -0.21
N ILE A 58 -18.14 -6.82 0.97
CA ILE A 58 -19.05 -6.49 2.07
C ILE A 58 -20.01 -5.38 1.64
N ASP A 59 -19.53 -4.33 0.97
CA ASP A 59 -20.38 -3.24 0.49
C ASP A 59 -21.38 -3.68 -0.56
N ALA A 60 -21.00 -4.60 -1.45
CA ALA A 60 -21.93 -5.21 -2.39
C ALA A 60 -23.04 -5.96 -1.65
N ARG A 61 -22.69 -6.75 -0.62
CA ARG A 61 -23.67 -7.49 0.19
C ARG A 61 -24.58 -6.56 0.99
N LEU A 62 -24.03 -5.51 1.62
CA LEU A 62 -24.81 -4.52 2.34
C LEU A 62 -25.82 -3.80 1.44
N ARG A 63 -25.44 -3.48 0.19
CA ARG A 63 -26.36 -2.91 -0.80
C ARG A 63 -27.50 -3.88 -1.14
N GLN A 64 -27.22 -5.17 -1.32
CA GLN A 64 -28.26 -6.17 -1.54
C GLN A 64 -29.25 -6.26 -0.37
N LEU A 65 -28.74 -6.31 0.87
CA LEU A 65 -29.58 -6.36 2.07
C LEU A 65 -30.42 -5.08 2.23
N GLN A 66 -29.87 -3.92 1.87
CA GLN A 66 -30.62 -2.67 1.88
C GLN A 66 -31.73 -2.65 0.83
N SER A 67 -31.50 -3.20 -0.37
CA SER A 67 -32.56 -3.37 -1.38
C SER A 67 -33.68 -4.27 -0.86
N LEU A 68 -33.34 -5.40 -0.22
CA LEU A 68 -34.34 -6.29 0.39
C LEU A 68 -35.16 -5.58 1.48
N LEU A 69 -34.54 -4.76 2.33
CA LEU A 69 -35.28 -3.96 3.32
C LEU A 69 -36.26 -2.99 2.66
N LYS A 70 -35.89 -2.40 1.53
CA LYS A 70 -36.73 -1.46 0.80
C LYS A 70 -37.89 -2.18 0.11
N GLU A 71 -37.64 -3.30 -0.54
CA GLU A 71 -38.63 -4.06 -1.30
C GLU A 71 -39.63 -4.78 -0.39
N ASP A 72 -39.14 -5.52 0.60
CA ASP A 72 -39.99 -6.38 1.43
C ASP A 72 -40.68 -5.64 2.58
N PHE A 73 -40.10 -4.50 3.03
CA PHE A 73 -40.56 -3.79 4.22
C PHE A 73 -40.81 -2.29 3.99
N GLY A 74 -40.65 -1.80 2.77
CA GLY A 74 -40.86 -0.38 2.44
C GLY A 74 -39.87 0.58 3.10
N MET A 75 -38.78 0.07 3.68
CA MET A 75 -37.81 0.88 4.42
C MET A 75 -36.68 1.36 3.52
N ALA A 76 -36.71 2.64 3.16
CA ALA A 76 -35.64 3.26 2.38
C ALA A 76 -34.36 3.51 3.21
N ALA A 77 -34.49 3.68 4.53
CA ALA A 77 -33.43 4.14 5.41
C ALA A 77 -33.52 3.45 6.79
N LEU A 78 -32.38 3.17 7.41
CA LEU A 78 -32.31 2.53 8.73
C LEU A 78 -32.82 3.48 9.83
N GLU A 79 -32.76 4.78 9.57
CA GLU A 79 -33.22 5.88 10.41
C GLU A 79 -34.73 5.81 10.69
N GLY A 80 -35.50 5.02 9.93
CA GLY A 80 -36.90 4.74 10.22
C GLY A 80 -37.15 3.84 11.43
N LEU A 81 -36.10 3.21 11.99
CA LEU A 81 -36.19 2.32 13.16
C LEU A 81 -35.14 2.65 14.24
N PRO A 82 -35.12 3.88 14.78
CA PRO A 82 -34.06 4.34 15.67
C PRO A 82 -33.98 3.56 17.00
N ASN A 83 -35.07 2.89 17.40
CA ASN A 83 -35.12 2.12 18.64
C ASN A 83 -34.70 0.65 18.49
N HIS A 84 -34.49 0.16 17.26
CA HIS A 84 -34.07 -1.22 17.04
C HIS A 84 -32.58 -1.41 17.39
N GLN A 85 -32.25 -2.41 18.22
CA GLN A 85 -30.90 -2.60 18.75
C GLN A 85 -29.84 -2.76 17.63
N SER A 86 -30.13 -3.57 16.61
CA SER A 86 -29.22 -3.73 15.46
C SER A 86 -29.02 -2.45 14.66
N VAL A 87 -30.04 -1.59 14.55
CA VAL A 87 -29.93 -0.30 13.85
C VAL A 87 -29.00 0.63 14.60
N LYS A 88 -29.14 0.71 15.94
CA LYS A 88 -28.21 1.49 16.79
C LYS A 88 -26.77 1.01 16.62
N ALA A 89 -26.54 -0.29 16.67
CA ALA A 89 -25.21 -0.88 16.48
C ALA A 89 -24.63 -0.56 15.09
N ILE A 90 -25.44 -0.67 14.02
CA ILE A 90 -25.02 -0.32 12.66
C ILE A 90 -24.62 1.16 12.57
N LEU A 91 -25.44 2.07 13.10
CA LEU A 91 -25.18 3.51 13.04
C LEU A 91 -23.92 3.91 13.83
N GLU A 92 -23.73 3.34 15.02
CA GLU A 92 -22.54 3.55 15.84
C GLU A 92 -21.27 3.11 15.11
N VAL A 93 -21.24 1.88 14.58
CA VAL A 93 -20.06 1.35 13.89
C VAL A 93 -19.81 2.12 12.59
N LYS A 94 -20.86 2.53 11.85
CA LYS A 94 -20.71 3.42 10.69
C LYS A 94 -20.07 4.75 11.04
N GLY A 95 -20.38 5.32 12.21
CA GLY A 95 -19.72 6.52 12.73
C GLY A 95 -18.23 6.31 12.89
N ARG A 96 -17.83 5.25 13.60
CA ARG A 96 -16.42 4.89 13.81
C ARG A 96 -15.68 4.62 12.50
N ILE A 97 -16.32 3.93 11.55
CA ILE A 97 -15.76 3.69 10.22
C ILE A 97 -15.41 5.01 9.53
N LYS A 98 -16.31 6.01 9.55
CA LYS A 98 -16.07 7.32 8.93
C LYS A 98 -14.88 8.03 9.54
N GLU A 99 -14.73 7.96 10.86
CA GLU A 99 -13.60 8.55 11.58
C GLU A 99 -12.27 7.90 11.17
N ILE A 100 -12.19 6.56 11.17
CA ILE A 100 -10.97 5.84 10.78
C ILE A 100 -10.62 6.09 9.31
N ILE A 101 -11.60 6.07 8.39
CA ILE A 101 -11.36 6.38 6.98
C ILE A 101 -10.77 7.80 6.83
N SER A 102 -11.31 8.78 7.55
CA SER A 102 -10.81 10.16 7.49
C SER A 102 -9.35 10.25 7.95
N GLN A 103 -8.98 9.52 9.00
CA GLN A 103 -7.59 9.43 9.48
C GLN A 103 -6.69 8.69 8.48
N ALA A 104 -7.16 7.56 7.94
CA ALA A 104 -6.43 6.77 6.95
C ALA A 104 -6.12 7.58 5.69
N ILE A 105 -7.09 8.35 5.17
CA ILE A 105 -6.90 9.22 3.98
C ILE A 105 -5.82 10.28 4.22
N LYS A 106 -5.81 10.89 5.41
CA LYS A 106 -4.77 11.88 5.76
C LYS A 106 -3.38 11.23 5.75
N LEU A 107 -3.23 10.08 6.41
CA LEU A 107 -1.96 9.36 6.46
C LEU A 107 -1.52 8.85 5.08
N ASP A 108 -2.44 8.31 4.27
CA ASP A 108 -2.12 7.85 2.91
C ASP A 108 -1.61 9.00 2.04
N LYS A 109 -2.17 10.20 2.20
CA LYS A 109 -1.70 11.40 1.50
C LYS A 109 -0.28 11.78 1.92
N GLU A 110 0.03 11.70 3.21
CA GLU A 110 1.39 11.92 3.74
C GLU A 110 2.37 10.87 3.20
N ASN A 111 1.99 9.59 3.24
CA ASN A 111 2.80 8.49 2.72
C ASN A 111 3.03 8.62 1.21
N THR A 112 2.02 9.04 0.44
CA THR A 112 2.17 9.29 -1.00
C THR A 112 3.18 10.41 -1.28
N GLY A 113 3.18 11.46 -0.46
CA GLY A 113 4.17 12.54 -0.56
C GLY A 113 5.59 12.03 -0.30
N ARG A 114 5.77 11.22 0.75
CA ARG A 114 7.06 10.59 1.09
C ARG A 114 7.53 9.63 0.01
N LEU A 115 6.62 8.82 -0.53
CA LEU A 115 6.91 7.88 -1.60
C LEU A 115 7.52 8.56 -2.82
N ARG A 116 6.96 9.71 -3.23
CA ARG A 116 7.52 10.51 -4.33
C ARG A 116 8.95 10.97 -4.02
N PHE A 117 9.18 11.48 -2.82
CA PHE A 117 10.51 11.92 -2.40
C PHE A 117 11.53 10.78 -2.44
N VAL A 118 11.17 9.58 -1.96
CA VAL A 118 12.04 8.39 -1.99
C VAL A 118 12.36 8.01 -3.44
N PHE A 119 11.37 7.96 -4.33
CA PHE A 119 11.59 7.64 -5.74
C PHE A 119 12.46 8.68 -6.48
N ASP A 120 12.23 9.97 -6.24
CA ASP A 120 13.04 11.04 -6.84
C ASP A 120 14.51 10.93 -6.43
N ARG A 121 14.77 10.56 -5.16
CA ARG A 121 16.13 10.36 -4.65
C ARG A 121 16.79 9.13 -5.26
N ILE A 122 16.09 7.99 -5.31
CA ILE A 122 16.57 6.77 -5.96
C ILE A 122 16.88 7.05 -7.45
N GLY A 123 16.01 7.78 -8.15
CA GLY A 123 16.25 8.17 -9.54
C GLY A 123 17.54 8.97 -9.71
N THR A 124 17.76 9.96 -8.83
CA THR A 124 18.98 10.78 -8.83
C THR A 124 20.24 9.94 -8.56
N GLU A 125 20.18 8.98 -7.62
CA GLU A 125 21.28 8.07 -7.33
C GLU A 125 21.60 7.15 -8.51
N VAL A 126 20.58 6.62 -9.18
CA VAL A 126 20.75 5.79 -10.39
C VAL A 126 21.42 6.58 -11.52
N GLU A 127 20.99 7.81 -11.79
CA GLU A 127 21.61 8.66 -12.79
C GLU A 127 23.08 8.96 -12.47
N ASN A 128 23.39 9.26 -11.21
CA ASN A 128 24.76 9.50 -10.76
C ASN A 128 25.64 8.26 -10.88
N ASN A 129 25.11 7.08 -10.56
CA ASN A 129 25.81 5.82 -10.72
C ASN A 129 26.10 5.51 -12.20
N GLN A 130 25.15 5.81 -13.10
CA GLN A 130 25.36 5.66 -14.54
C GLN A 130 26.45 6.60 -15.06
N LYS A 131 26.43 7.88 -14.67
CA LYS A 131 27.46 8.87 -15.00
C LYS A 131 28.83 8.43 -14.47
N THR A 132 28.89 7.92 -13.24
CA THR A 132 30.12 7.39 -12.64
C THR A 132 30.65 6.17 -13.40
N ALA A 133 29.77 5.23 -13.77
CA ALA A 133 30.14 4.08 -14.58
C ALA A 133 30.65 4.48 -15.98
N GLN A 134 30.05 5.49 -16.60
CA GLN A 134 30.53 6.06 -17.87
C GLN A 134 31.91 6.71 -17.71
N ALA A 135 32.11 7.51 -16.66
CA ALA A 135 33.40 8.14 -16.36
C ALA A 135 34.51 7.11 -16.11
N LEU A 136 34.21 6.03 -15.37
CA LEU A 136 35.13 4.91 -15.16
C LEU A 136 35.49 4.22 -16.47
N LYS A 137 34.50 3.94 -17.34
CA LYS A 137 34.75 3.34 -18.66
C LYS A 137 35.65 4.22 -19.53
N ALA A 138 35.41 5.53 -19.56
CA ALA A 138 36.26 6.49 -20.30
C ALA A 138 37.69 6.51 -19.74
N TYR A 139 37.85 6.55 -18.41
CA TYR A 139 39.16 6.51 -17.76
C TYR A 139 39.93 5.21 -18.05
N HIS A 140 39.24 4.07 -18.13
CA HIS A 140 39.85 2.79 -18.51
C HIS A 140 40.20 2.70 -20.00
N HIS A 141 39.51 3.42 -20.88
CA HIS A 141 39.80 3.47 -22.31
C HIS A 141 41.04 4.35 -22.62
N ASP A 142 41.26 5.41 -21.85
CA ASP A 142 42.33 6.39 -22.10
C ASP A 142 43.64 6.13 -21.33
N ASN A 143 43.80 4.96 -20.70
CA ASN A 143 45.01 4.61 -19.95
C ASN A 143 45.88 3.57 -20.69
N PRO A 144 46.76 3.97 -21.64
CA PRO A 144 47.61 3.06 -22.41
C PRO A 144 48.71 2.38 -21.58
N ARG A 145 48.82 2.64 -20.27
CA ARG A 145 49.92 2.14 -19.43
C ARG A 145 49.72 0.72 -18.87
N LYS A 146 48.66 -0.01 -19.24
CA LYS A 146 48.43 -1.40 -18.76
C LYS A 146 48.36 -2.47 -19.85
N GLN A 147 48.62 -2.14 -21.12
CA GLN A 147 48.73 -3.15 -22.18
C GLN A 147 50.17 -3.62 -22.45
N ALA A 148 51.16 -3.09 -21.73
CA ALA A 148 52.55 -3.53 -21.83
C ALA A 148 52.96 -4.34 -20.58
N VAL A 149 52.43 -5.56 -20.47
CA VAL A 149 53.17 -6.64 -19.80
C VAL A 149 53.41 -7.72 -20.85
N THR A 150 54.22 -7.36 -21.84
CA THR A 150 54.90 -8.35 -22.67
C THR A 150 55.94 -9.04 -21.80
N VAL A 151 55.76 -10.35 -21.66
CA VAL A 151 56.58 -11.32 -20.93
C VAL A 151 58.08 -11.04 -21.13
N PRO A 152 58.94 -11.11 -20.09
CA PRO A 152 60.38 -11.02 -20.28
C PRO A 152 60.85 -12.21 -21.12
N VAL A 153 61.34 -11.93 -22.32
CA VAL A 153 62.05 -12.92 -23.14
C VAL A 153 63.38 -13.20 -22.45
N PHE A 154 63.48 -14.37 -21.83
CA PHE A 154 64.77 -14.94 -21.43
C PHE A 154 65.58 -15.24 -22.69
N MET A 155 66.53 -14.36 -23.04
CA MET A 155 67.68 -14.76 -23.86
C MET A 155 68.82 -15.15 -22.92
N ASP A 156 68.74 -16.36 -22.40
CA ASP A 156 69.94 -17.12 -22.06
C ASP A 156 70.41 -17.75 -23.36
N HIS A 157 71.64 -17.49 -23.83
CA HIS A 157 72.47 -18.43 -24.59
C HIS A 157 73.94 -17.99 -24.35
N LYS A 158 74.55 -18.66 -23.38
CA LYS A 158 75.99 -18.69 -23.13
C LYS A 158 76.75 -19.27 -24.33
N ARG A 159 77.89 -18.61 -24.61
CA ARG A 159 79.17 -19.09 -25.17
C ARG A 159 79.17 -19.90 -26.45
#